data_AF-A0AAD3UBM1-F1
#
_entry.id   AF-A0AAD3UBM1-F1
#
_cell.length_a   1.000
_cell.length_b   1.000
_cell.length_c   1.000
_cell.angle_alpha   90.00
_cell.angle_beta   90.00
_cell.angle_gamma   90.00
#
_symmetry.space_group_name_H-M   'P 1'
#
loop_
_entity.id
_entity.type
_entity.pdbx_description
1 polymer ?
#
loop_
_entity_poly.entity_id
_entity_poly.type
_entity_poly.pdbx_seq_one_letter_code
_entity_poly.pdbx_strand_id
1 'polypeptide(L)' 'MNQNEPALIKTKALLKKLGISRSTLYRWIKEHKFPPPHNKGFYSAAEVRSWISRENRSS' A
#
# COMPACT_ATOMS: atom_id res chain seq x y z
N MET A 1 13.09 2.64 20.73
CA MET A 1 12.49 2.77 19.39
C MET A 1 11.07 2.23 19.46
N ASN A 2 10.05 3.10 19.50
CA ASN A 2 8.65 2.67 19.60
C ASN A 2 8.17 2.23 18.21
N GLN A 3 8.32 0.95 17.86
CA GLN A 3 7.95 0.39 16.55
C GLN A 3 6.54 -0.23 16.52
N ASN A 4 5.64 0.16 17.43
CA ASN A 4 4.42 -0.64 17.68
C ASN A 4 3.07 0.02 17.36
N GLU A 5 3.04 1.09 16.58
CA GLU A 5 1.80 1.52 15.95
C GLU A 5 1.83 1.24 14.44
N PRO A 6 0.82 0.55 13.88
CA PRO A 6 0.69 0.44 12.44
C PRO A 6 0.36 1.83 11.89
N ALA A 7 1.39 2.57 11.46
CA ALA A 7 1.21 3.86 10.82
C ALA A 7 0.27 3.68 9.62
N LEU A 8 -0.89 4.34 9.65
CA LEU A 8 -1.86 4.29 8.57
C LEU A 8 -1.49 5.31 7.48
N ILE A 9 -1.44 4.84 6.24
CA ILE A 9 -1.16 5.67 5.07
C ILE A 9 -2.49 6.02 4.39
N LYS A 10 -2.77 7.32 4.24
CA LYS A 10 -3.91 7.80 3.45
C LYS A 10 -3.70 7.51 1.96
N THR A 11 -4.78 7.20 1.23
CA THR A 11 -4.74 6.93 -0.23
C THR A 11 -3.91 7.95 -1.00
N LYS A 12 -4.09 9.26 -0.77
CA LYS A 12 -3.34 10.31 -1.50
C LYS A 12 -1.82 10.19 -1.32
N ALA A 13 -1.37 9.91 -0.09
CA ALA A 13 0.04 9.72 0.21
C ALA A 13 0.57 8.42 -0.40
N LEU A 14 -0.24 7.35 -0.35
CA LEU A 14 0.10 6.07 -0.96
C LEU A 14 0.30 6.19 -2.48
N LEU A 15 -0.64 6.84 -3.18
CA LEU A 15 -0.56 7.06 -4.63
C LEU A 15 0.70 7.83 -5.02
N LYS A 16 1.01 8.91 -4.27
CA LYS A 16 2.24 9.68 -4.48
C LYS A 16 3.49 8.83 -4.25
N LYS A 17 3.48 7.99 -3.21
CA LYS A 17 4.61 7.10 -2.88
C LYS A 17 4.86 6.04 -3.96
N LEU A 18 3.79 5.49 -4.52
CA LEU A 18 3.88 4.45 -5.56
C LEU A 18 4.05 5.02 -6.98
N GLY A 19 3.81 6.32 -7.18
CA GLY A 19 3.84 6.94 -8.51
C GLY A 19 2.73 6.44 -9.44
N ILE A 20 1.58 6.02 -8.89
CA ILE A 20 0.47 5.44 -9.67
C ILE A 20 -0.83 6.23 -9.54
N SER A 21 -1.72 6.02 -10.51
CA SER A 21 -3.08 6.55 -10.47
C SER A 21 -3.96 5.80 -9.47
N ARG A 22 -5.04 6.45 -9.04
CA ARG A 22 -6.08 5.83 -8.21
C ARG A 22 -6.71 4.61 -8.89
N SER A 23 -6.96 4.70 -10.20
CA SER A 23 -7.52 3.59 -10.98
C SER A 23 -6.59 2.38 -11.03
N THR A 24 -5.28 2.61 -11.17
CA THR A 24 -4.26 1.55 -11.10
C THR A 24 -4.29 0.85 -9.75
N LEU A 25 -4.33 1.62 -8.65
CA LEU A 25 -4.40 1.06 -7.30
C LEU A 25 -5.64 0.16 -7.11
N TYR A 26 -6.84 0.64 -7.49
CA TYR A 26 -8.05 -0.17 -7.36
C TYR A 26 -8.07 -1.38 -8.26
N ARG A 27 -7.50 -1.28 -9.47
CA ARG A 27 -7.33 -2.44 -10.34
C ARG A 27 -6.43 -3.49 -9.69
N TRP A 28 -5.31 -3.11 -9.11
CA TRP A 28 -4.44 -4.05 -8.38
C TRP A 28 -5.13 -4.68 -7.17
N ILE A 29 -5.94 -3.92 -6.43
CA ILE A 29 -6.74 -4.45 -5.32
C ILE A 29 -7.76 -5.49 -5.85
N LYS A 30 -8.47 -5.18 -6.94
CA LYS A 30 -9.43 -6.11 -7.58
C LYS A 30 -8.75 -7.37 -8.11
N GLU A 31 -7.54 -7.24 -8.64
CA GLU A 31 -6.72 -8.37 -9.11
C GLU A 31 -6.00 -9.11 -7.97
N HIS A 32 -6.26 -8.78 -6.70
CA HIS A 32 -5.58 -9.33 -5.51
C HIS A 32 -4.06 -9.17 -5.51
N LYS A 33 -3.55 -8.21 -6.30
CA LYS A 33 -2.13 -7.89 -6.43
C LYS A 33 -1.64 -6.90 -5.39
N PHE A 34 -2.52 -6.16 -4.71
CA PHE A 34 -2.15 -5.15 -3.72
C PHE A 34 -3.06 -5.26 -2.48
N PRO A 35 -2.54 -5.02 -1.25
CA PRO A 35 -3.36 -5.11 -0.04
C PRO A 35 -4.54 -4.13 -0.04
N PRO A 36 -5.76 -4.57 0.32
CA PRO A 36 -6.91 -3.68 0.42
C PRO A 36 -6.75 -2.68 1.58
N PRO A 37 -7.47 -1.55 1.55
CA PRO A 37 -7.46 -0.60 2.67
C PRO A 37 -8.15 -1.18 3.91
N HIS A 38 -7.62 -0.90 5.10
CA HIS A 38 -8.20 -1.29 6.39
C HIS A 38 -9.50 -0.54 6.71
N ASN A 39 -9.55 0.74 6.33
CA ASN A 39 -10.69 1.65 6.52
C ASN A 39 -10.81 2.57 5.31
N LYS A 40 -11.83 3.45 5.25
CA LYS A 40 -12.12 4.40 4.14
C LYS A 40 -10.87 5.17 3.64
N GLY A 41 -10.07 4.53 2.78
CA GLY A 41 -8.83 5.07 2.20
C GLY A 41 -7.58 5.06 3.10
N PHE A 42 -7.51 4.17 4.10
CA PHE A 42 -6.33 4.01 4.96
C PHE A 42 -5.70 2.63 4.80
N TYR A 43 -4.38 2.58 4.61
CA TYR A 43 -3.60 1.37 4.37
C TYR A 43 -2.56 1.17 5.47
N SER A 44 -2.31 -0.08 5.88
CA SER A 44 -1.23 -0.38 6.82
C SER A 44 0.12 -0.10 6.17
N ALA A 45 0.95 0.75 6.79
CA ALA A 45 2.30 0.97 6.29
C ALA A 45 3.14 -0.31 6.29
N ALA A 46 2.86 -1.25 7.20
CA ALA A 46 3.57 -2.53 7.24
C ALA A 46 3.27 -3.37 6.00
N GLU A 47 1.99 -3.56 5.65
CA GLU A 47 1.60 -4.34 4.46
C GLU A 47 2.09 -3.71 3.17
N VAL A 48 2.00 -2.37 3.05
CA VAL A 48 2.51 -1.65 1.89
C VAL A 48 4.02 -1.86 1.74
N ARG A 49 4.79 -1.81 2.84
CA ARG A 49 6.24 -2.08 2.80
C ARG A 49 6.53 -3.51 2.38
N SER A 50 5.84 -4.49 2.98
CA SER A 50 5.98 -5.90 2.63
C SER A 50 5.67 -6.16 1.16
N TRP A 51 4.65 -5.50 0.61
CA TRP A 51 4.33 -5.58 -0.81
C TRP A 51 5.46 -5.01 -1.69
N ILE A 52 5.95 -3.80 -1.39
CA ILE A 52 7.06 -3.17 -2.15
C ILE A 52 8.31 -4.07 -2.13
N SER A 53 8.64 -4.67 -0.98
CA SER A 53 9.79 -5.57 -0.88
C SER A 53 9.63 -6.87 -1.68
N ARG A 54 8.39 -7.36 -1.86
CA ARG A 54 8.12 -8.55 -2.69
C ARG A 54 8.34 -8.25 -4.17
N GLU A 55 7.83 -7.11 -4.65
CA GLU A 55 7.99 -6.70 -6.05
C GLU A 55 9.47 -6.46 -6.42
N ASN A 56 10.26 -5.88 -5.51
CA ASN A 56 11.69 -5.62 -5.75
C ASN A 56 12.56 -6.90 -5.79
N ARG A 57 12.06 -8.05 -5.32
CA ARG A 57 12.82 -9.32 -5.34
C ARG A 57 12.67 -10.07 -6.66
N SER A 58 11.79 -9.62 -7.56
CA SER A 58 11.52 -10.25 -8.86
C SER A 58 12.30 -9.60 -10.02
N SER A 59 13.36 -8.83 -9.74
CA SER A 59 14.27 -8.25 -10.74
C SER A 59 15.57 -9.02 -10.84
#